data_AF-A0A2H3CZJ3-F1
#
_entry.id   AF-A0A2H3CZJ3-F1
#
_cell.length_a   1.000
_cell.length_b   1.000
_cell.length_c   1.000
_cell.angle_alpha   90.00
_cell.angle_beta   90.00
_cell.angle_gamma   90.00
#
_symmetry.space_group_name_H-M   'P 1'
#
loop_
_entity.id
_entity.type
_entity.pdbx_description
1 polymer ?
#
loop_
_entity_poly.entity_id
_entity_poly.type
_entity_poly.pdbx_seq_one_letter_code
_entity_poly.pdbx_strand_id
1 'polypeptide(L)'
;EANTMLWANALHDMSLDMVLSKAASLGTAPSPIPDLCFVEAAVVMKSRPDSVRPKDWLGFCALVERLLSTDDFVKYVCNGTPQPINLASDEKHHNTVFLCFLQHVQYHFTKAKAFVSDYQGTFDSPDSHCQGLSYVRVAGHQLFGDGNIEGSIEHFGEQHLCNAWCKWFELPEL
;
A
#
# COMPACT_ATOMS: atom_id res chain seq x y z
N GLU A 1 13.26 -0.08 -3.48
CA GLU A 1 12.42 1.11 -3.77
C GLU A 1 11.62 1.00 -5.06
N ALA A 2 12.17 1.21 -6.28
CA ALA A 2 11.34 1.20 -7.50
C ALA A 2 10.59 -0.13 -7.74
N ASN A 3 11.25 -1.27 -7.53
CA ASN A 3 10.61 -2.59 -7.58
C ASN A 3 9.58 -2.78 -6.46
N THR A 4 9.87 -2.27 -5.26
CA THR A 4 8.94 -2.30 -4.11
C THR A 4 7.63 -1.63 -4.48
N MET A 5 7.73 -0.44 -5.06
CA MET A 5 6.58 0.37 -5.46
C MET A 5 5.79 -0.30 -6.59
N LEU A 6 6.48 -0.88 -7.57
CA LEU A 6 5.83 -1.67 -8.63
C LEU A 6 5.02 -2.83 -8.06
N TRP A 7 5.61 -3.63 -7.17
CA TRP A 7 4.94 -4.78 -6.56
C TRP A 7 3.81 -4.37 -5.62
N ALA A 8 4.02 -3.32 -4.83
CA ALA A 8 3.00 -2.74 -3.97
C ALA A 8 1.77 -2.30 -4.76
N ASN A 9 2.00 -1.57 -5.85
CA ASN A 9 0.94 -1.07 -6.70
C ASN A 9 0.17 -2.23 -7.36
N ALA A 10 0.89 -3.17 -7.98
CA ALA A 10 0.26 -4.33 -8.60
C ALA A 10 -0.54 -5.19 -7.60
N LEU A 11 -0.02 -5.41 -6.39
CA LEU A 11 -0.69 -6.22 -5.37
C LEU A 11 -1.91 -5.48 -4.79
N HIS A 12 -1.85 -4.17 -4.64
CA HIS A 12 -2.99 -3.35 -4.22
C HIS A 12 -4.08 -3.33 -5.27
N ASP A 13 -3.76 -2.98 -6.52
CA ASP A 13 -4.72 -2.90 -7.62
C ASP A 13 -5.41 -4.24 -7.85
N MET A 14 -4.63 -5.33 -7.93
CA MET A 14 -5.18 -6.68 -8.07
C MET A 14 -6.14 -7.04 -6.92
N SER A 15 -5.81 -6.62 -5.69
CA SER A 15 -6.63 -6.92 -4.51
C SER A 15 -7.89 -6.06 -4.49
N LEU A 16 -7.82 -4.79 -4.87
CA LEU A 16 -8.97 -3.90 -4.96
C LEU A 16 -9.92 -4.34 -6.07
N ASP A 17 -9.41 -4.67 -7.26
CA ASP A 17 -10.20 -5.21 -8.37
C ASP A 17 -10.95 -6.48 -7.97
N MET A 18 -10.27 -7.36 -7.23
CA MET A 18 -10.90 -8.57 -6.70
C MET A 18 -11.98 -8.25 -5.68
N VAL A 19 -11.74 -7.28 -4.79
CA VAL A 19 -12.73 -6.84 -3.82
C VAL A 19 -13.97 -6.29 -4.54
N LEU A 20 -13.78 -5.41 -5.52
CA LEU A 20 -14.86 -4.82 -6.32
C LEU A 20 -15.63 -5.89 -7.12
N SER A 21 -14.92 -6.84 -7.73
CA SER A 21 -15.55 -7.95 -8.47
C SER A 21 -16.38 -8.85 -7.56
N LYS A 22 -15.90 -9.18 -6.35
CA LYS A 22 -16.66 -10.01 -5.41
C LYS A 22 -17.80 -9.22 -4.76
N ALA A 23 -17.60 -7.93 -4.50
CA ALA A 23 -18.61 -7.04 -3.92
C ALA A 23 -19.92 -7.04 -4.71
N ALA A 24 -19.85 -7.13 -6.05
CA ALA A 24 -21.02 -7.22 -6.92
C ALA A 24 -21.92 -8.46 -6.66
N SER A 25 -21.37 -9.48 -6.01
CA SER A 25 -22.08 -10.73 -5.66
C SER A 25 -22.38 -10.87 -4.16
N LEU A 26 -21.84 -9.98 -3.33
CA LEU A 26 -22.06 -9.97 -1.89
C LEU A 26 -23.25 -9.07 -1.53
N GLY A 27 -23.80 -9.26 -0.33
CA GLY A 27 -24.83 -8.39 0.22
C GLY A 27 -24.31 -6.98 0.55
N THR A 28 -25.07 -6.22 1.33
CA THR A 28 -24.71 -4.85 1.73
C THR A 28 -23.33 -4.79 2.39
N ALA A 29 -22.44 -3.98 1.82
CA ALA A 29 -21.12 -3.72 2.38
C ALA A 29 -21.22 -3.00 3.72
N PRO A 30 -20.25 -3.20 4.64
CA PRO A 30 -20.27 -2.56 5.96
C PRO A 30 -20.12 -1.02 5.90
N SER A 31 -19.53 -0.50 4.82
CA SER A 31 -19.31 0.92 4.55
C SER A 31 -18.99 1.10 3.05
N PRO A 32 -18.94 2.31 2.47
CA PRO A 32 -18.49 2.49 1.08
C PRO A 32 -17.06 1.97 0.88
N ILE A 33 -16.82 1.28 -0.25
CA ILE A 33 -15.48 0.83 -0.64
C ILE A 33 -14.65 2.07 -0.99
N PRO A 34 -13.53 2.34 -0.30
CA PRO A 34 -12.66 3.47 -0.63
C PRO A 34 -12.03 3.31 -2.01
N ASP A 35 -11.93 4.43 -2.73
CA ASP A 35 -11.23 4.53 -4.01
C ASP A 35 -9.77 4.95 -3.76
N LEU A 36 -8.92 3.96 -3.47
CA LEU A 36 -7.52 4.14 -3.06
C LEU A 36 -6.59 3.61 -4.15
N CYS A 37 -5.51 4.33 -4.46
CA CYS A 37 -4.47 3.87 -5.40
C CYS A 37 -3.11 4.48 -5.06
N PHE A 38 -2.03 3.89 -5.56
CA PHE A 38 -0.70 4.48 -5.41
C PHE A 38 -0.48 5.64 -6.36
N VAL A 39 0.32 6.61 -5.91
CA VAL A 39 0.81 7.68 -6.76
C VAL A 39 1.67 7.11 -7.89
N GLU A 40 1.61 7.78 -9.04
CA GLU A 40 2.54 7.52 -10.12
C GLU A 40 3.98 7.82 -9.69
N ALA A 41 4.89 6.95 -10.09
CA ALA A 41 6.31 7.11 -9.85
C ALA A 41 7.14 6.75 -11.07
N ALA A 42 8.33 7.33 -11.16
CA ALA A 42 9.27 7.10 -12.24
C ALA A 42 10.71 7.05 -11.74
N VAL A 43 11.53 6.23 -12.38
CA VAL A 43 12.99 6.27 -12.20
C VAL A 43 13.56 7.31 -13.17
N VAL A 44 14.18 8.34 -12.62
CA VAL A 44 14.84 9.40 -13.38
C VAL A 44 16.34 9.22 -13.30
N MET A 45 16.99 9.18 -14.46
CA MET A 45 18.44 9.16 -14.56
C MET A 45 18.92 10.40 -15.30
N LYS A 46 19.99 11.04 -14.81
CA LYS A 46 20.63 12.11 -15.59
C LYS A 46 21.62 11.48 -16.56
N SER A 47 21.52 11.89 -17.82
CA SER A 47 22.57 11.64 -18.80
C SER A 47 23.86 12.32 -18.34
N ARG A 48 25.00 11.67 -18.58
CA ARG A 48 26.31 12.28 -18.36
C ARG A 48 26.42 13.54 -19.22
N PRO A 49 26.77 14.72 -18.68
CA PRO A 49 27.06 15.89 -19.49
C PRO A 49 28.29 15.65 -20.39
N ASP A 50 28.28 16.15 -21.61
CA ASP A 50 29.43 16.00 -22.54
C ASP A 50 30.72 16.61 -21.98
N SER A 51 30.60 17.61 -21.11
CA SER A 51 31.72 18.27 -20.42
C SER A 51 32.38 17.43 -19.33
N VAL A 52 31.79 16.29 -18.93
CA VAL A 52 32.29 15.43 -17.85
C VAL A 52 32.84 14.12 -18.44
N ARG A 53 34.10 13.79 -18.12
CA ARG A 53 34.69 12.52 -18.54
C ARG A 53 33.97 11.35 -17.86
N PRO A 54 33.80 10.18 -18.53
CA PRO A 54 33.09 9.04 -17.97
C PRO A 54 33.55 8.63 -16.56
N LYS A 55 34.87 8.64 -16.30
CA LYS A 55 35.44 8.28 -15.00
C LYS A 55 35.13 9.26 -13.86
N ASP A 56 34.77 10.49 -14.20
CA ASP A 56 34.48 11.56 -13.24
C ASP A 56 32.96 11.74 -13.05
N TRP A 57 32.14 10.96 -13.78
CA TRP A 57 30.68 10.99 -13.67
C TRP A 57 30.19 9.99 -12.63
N LEU A 58 29.68 10.50 -11.51
CA LEU A 58 29.14 9.68 -10.42
C LEU A 58 27.76 9.08 -10.72
N GLY A 59 27.14 9.47 -11.83
CA GLY A 59 25.75 9.10 -12.11
C GLY A 59 24.75 9.94 -11.31
N PHE A 60 23.50 9.83 -11.70
CA PHE A 60 22.36 10.23 -10.89
C PHE A 60 21.21 9.31 -11.24
N CYS A 61 20.63 8.69 -10.23
CA CYS A 61 19.42 7.89 -10.32
C CYS A 61 18.54 8.26 -9.13
N ALA A 62 17.30 8.62 -9.38
CA ALA A 62 16.33 8.95 -8.35
C ALA A 62 14.98 8.32 -8.69
N LEU A 63 14.23 7.95 -7.67
CA LEU A 63 12.79 7.71 -7.78
C LEU A 63 12.10 9.05 -7.57
N VAL A 64 11.19 9.42 -8.47
CA VAL A 64 10.34 10.59 -8.34
C VAL A 64 8.89 10.14 -8.32
N GLU A 65 8.06 10.83 -7.56
CA GLU A 65 6.65 10.51 -7.34
C GLU A 65 5.80 11.76 -7.57
N ARG A 66 4.50 11.58 -7.86
CA ARG A 66 3.56 12.70 -7.87
C ARG A 66 3.55 13.39 -6.50
N LEU A 67 3.75 14.70 -6.50
CA LEU A 67 3.69 15.50 -5.27
C LEU A 67 2.26 15.52 -4.74
N LEU A 68 2.08 15.00 -3.53
CA LEU A 68 0.85 15.06 -2.76
C LEU A 68 0.84 16.31 -1.86
N SER A 69 -0.34 16.77 -1.47
CA SER A 69 -0.46 17.77 -0.40
C SER A 69 0.18 17.25 0.89
N THR A 70 1.06 18.06 1.49
CA THR A 70 1.80 17.70 2.70
C THR A 70 1.02 17.94 3.99
N ASP A 71 0.01 18.81 3.94
CA ASP A 71 -0.72 19.26 5.14
C ASP A 71 -1.58 18.16 5.76
N ASP A 72 -1.94 17.15 4.95
CA ASP A 72 -2.82 16.04 5.33
C ASP A 72 -2.18 14.66 5.18
N PHE A 73 -0.87 14.61 5.01
CA PHE A 73 -0.14 13.36 4.88
C PHE A 73 -0.18 12.57 6.19
N VAL A 74 -0.83 11.41 6.17
CA VAL A 74 -0.95 10.54 7.35
C VAL A 74 -0.50 9.13 7.03
N LYS A 75 -0.12 8.45 8.11
CA LYS A 75 0.14 7.02 8.11
C LYS A 75 -1.14 6.30 8.54
N TYR A 76 -1.60 5.36 7.73
CA TYR A 76 -2.79 4.55 7.99
C TYR A 76 -2.40 3.25 8.69
N VAL A 77 -1.40 2.55 8.16
CA VAL A 77 -0.94 1.27 8.70
C VAL A 77 0.57 1.31 8.87
N CYS A 78 1.08 0.84 10.01
CA CYS A 78 2.51 0.72 10.25
C CYS A 78 3.10 -0.50 9.53
N ASN A 79 4.39 -0.47 9.22
CA ASN A 79 5.12 -1.67 8.80
C ASN A 79 5.26 -2.72 9.93
N GLY A 80 5.26 -2.27 11.19
CA GLY A 80 5.43 -3.10 12.39
C GLY A 80 4.25 -3.96 12.81
N THR A 81 3.02 -3.55 12.47
CA THR A 81 1.80 -4.27 12.86
C THR A 81 0.73 -4.14 11.78
N PRO A 82 -0.03 -5.21 11.48
CA PRO A 82 -1.17 -5.18 10.55
C PRO A 82 -2.44 -4.65 11.23
N GLN A 83 -2.30 -3.58 12.00
CA GLN A 83 -3.37 -2.98 12.81
C GLN A 83 -3.60 -1.52 12.42
N PRO A 84 -4.85 -1.05 12.53
CA PRO A 84 -5.18 0.31 12.14
C PRO A 84 -4.54 1.33 13.09
N ILE A 85 -3.93 2.37 12.55
CA ILE A 85 -3.58 3.56 13.34
C ILE A 85 -4.86 4.28 13.75
N ASN A 86 -4.92 4.68 15.02
CA ASN A 86 -6.03 5.47 15.54
C ASN A 86 -5.93 6.91 15.02
N LEU A 87 -6.78 7.25 14.05
CA LEU A 87 -6.88 8.57 13.43
C LEU A 87 -8.16 9.26 13.90
N ALA A 88 -8.08 10.56 14.16
CA ALA A 88 -9.21 11.33 14.72
C ALA A 88 -10.36 11.59 13.72
N SER A 89 -10.12 11.42 12.42
CA SER A 89 -11.14 11.59 11.38
C SER A 89 -11.81 10.24 11.08
N ASP A 90 -13.14 10.23 11.10
CA ASP A 90 -13.94 9.03 10.80
C ASP A 90 -13.67 8.49 9.39
N GLU A 91 -13.51 9.37 8.40
CA GLU A 91 -13.15 8.98 7.03
C GLU A 91 -11.75 8.36 6.99
N LYS A 92 -10.78 9.00 7.64
CA LYS A 92 -9.41 8.46 7.69
C LYS A 92 -9.37 7.12 8.41
N HIS A 93 -10.13 6.97 9.49
CA HIS A 93 -10.25 5.72 10.22
C HIS A 93 -10.91 4.62 9.38
N HIS A 94 -11.99 4.96 8.66
CA HIS A 94 -12.66 4.04 7.73
C HIS A 94 -11.69 3.49 6.68
N ASN A 95 -10.91 4.36 6.04
CA ASN A 95 -9.89 3.98 5.07
C ASN A 95 -8.79 3.12 5.70
N THR A 96 -8.34 3.45 6.91
CA THR A 96 -7.38 2.62 7.64
C THR A 96 -7.90 1.20 7.88
N VAL A 97 -9.14 1.07 8.35
CA VAL A 97 -9.75 -0.24 8.62
C VAL A 97 -9.91 -1.05 7.34
N PHE A 98 -10.31 -0.40 6.24
CA PHE A 98 -10.36 -1.04 4.92
C PHE A 98 -8.97 -1.51 4.46
N LEU A 99 -7.93 -0.69 4.62
CA LEU A 99 -6.56 -1.05 4.25
C LEU A 99 -6.07 -2.27 5.05
N CYS A 100 -6.33 -2.36 6.36
CA CYS A 100 -6.02 -3.56 7.15
C CYS A 100 -6.75 -4.81 6.61
N PHE A 101 -8.01 -4.67 6.18
CA PHE A 101 -8.72 -5.76 5.50
C PHE A 101 -8.05 -6.13 4.17
N LEU A 102 -7.60 -5.15 3.38
CA LEU A 102 -6.92 -5.40 2.13
C LEU A 102 -5.60 -6.15 2.35
N GLN A 103 -4.89 -5.93 3.47
CA GLN A 103 -3.74 -6.75 3.85
C GLN A 103 -4.11 -8.22 4.05
N HIS A 104 -5.27 -8.49 4.67
CA HIS A 104 -5.75 -9.87 4.87
C HIS A 104 -6.12 -10.52 3.53
N VAL A 105 -6.81 -9.80 2.64
CA VAL A 105 -7.04 -10.25 1.25
C VAL A 105 -5.71 -10.65 0.61
N GLN A 106 -4.73 -9.75 0.59
CA GLN A 106 -3.42 -10.00 -0.01
C GLN A 106 -2.71 -11.19 0.62
N TYR A 107 -2.68 -11.28 1.94
CA TYR A 107 -2.07 -12.39 2.68
C TYR A 107 -2.71 -13.73 2.31
N HIS A 108 -4.04 -13.78 2.26
CA HIS A 108 -4.77 -14.99 1.89
C HIS A 108 -4.50 -15.40 0.44
N PHE A 109 -4.66 -14.48 -0.51
CA PHE A 109 -4.54 -14.79 -1.95
C PHE A 109 -3.11 -15.11 -2.38
N THR A 110 -2.12 -14.50 -1.73
CA THR A 110 -0.72 -14.84 -1.97
C THR A 110 -0.29 -16.11 -1.24
N LYS A 111 -1.18 -16.77 -0.48
CA LYS A 111 -0.89 -17.96 0.35
C LYS A 111 0.20 -17.68 1.38
N ALA A 112 0.03 -16.60 2.13
CA ALA A 112 0.97 -16.13 3.14
C ALA A 112 2.37 -15.86 2.57
N LYS A 113 2.44 -15.23 1.39
CA LYS A 113 3.72 -14.89 0.74
C LYS A 113 3.98 -13.40 0.69
N ALA A 114 2.93 -12.60 0.56
CA ALA A 114 3.04 -11.16 0.53
C ALA A 114 1.78 -10.45 1.00
N PHE A 115 1.98 -9.33 1.67
CA PHE A 115 0.96 -8.31 1.85
C PHE A 115 1.61 -6.94 1.85
N VAL A 116 0.80 -5.95 1.56
CA VAL A 116 1.21 -4.56 1.48
C VAL A 116 1.11 -3.93 2.87
N SER A 117 2.15 -3.28 3.36
CA SER A 117 2.18 -2.62 4.68
C SER A 117 2.72 -1.20 4.56
N ASP A 118 2.77 -0.47 5.68
CA ASP A 118 3.28 0.90 5.71
C ASP A 118 2.43 1.91 4.90
N TYR A 119 1.12 1.67 4.74
CA TYR A 119 0.23 2.54 3.98
C TYR A 119 0.25 3.98 4.50
N GLN A 120 0.65 4.92 3.65
CA GLN A 120 0.67 6.36 3.97
C GLN A 120 0.39 7.23 2.74
N GLY A 121 -0.28 8.37 2.94
CA GLY A 121 -0.70 9.26 1.84
C GLY A 121 -1.64 10.37 2.30
N THR A 122 -2.29 11.01 1.34
CA THR A 122 -3.27 12.08 1.58
C THR A 122 -4.57 11.82 0.82
N PHE A 123 -5.67 12.41 1.30
CA PHE A 123 -7.00 12.28 0.70
C PHE A 123 -7.48 13.50 -0.08
N ASP A 124 -6.76 14.62 0.03
CA ASP A 124 -7.13 15.86 -0.64
C ASP A 124 -6.45 15.97 -2.01
N SER A 125 -7.14 15.43 -3.01
CA SER A 125 -6.95 15.85 -4.40
C SER A 125 -8.33 16.19 -4.98
N PRO A 126 -8.64 17.48 -5.21
CA PRO A 126 -9.93 17.91 -5.75
C PRO A 126 -10.18 17.43 -7.19
N ASP A 127 -9.16 16.87 -7.86
CA ASP A 127 -9.20 16.49 -9.29
C ASP A 127 -9.01 14.97 -9.54
N SER A 128 -8.93 14.10 -8.52
CA SER A 128 -8.67 12.67 -8.75
C SER A 128 -9.82 11.74 -8.34
N HIS A 129 -10.22 10.91 -9.31
CA HIS A 129 -10.97 9.66 -9.14
C HIS A 129 -10.15 8.59 -8.39
N CYS A 130 -9.38 8.98 -7.37
CA CYS A 130 -8.59 8.10 -6.52
C CYS A 130 -7.87 8.92 -5.43
N GLN A 131 -7.86 8.41 -4.21
CA GLN A 131 -7.06 8.86 -3.07
C GLN A 131 -5.62 8.29 -3.10
N GLY A 132 -4.62 9.17 -3.05
CA GLY A 132 -3.22 8.84 -3.34
C GLY A 132 -2.42 8.31 -2.15
N LEU A 133 -1.92 7.07 -2.28
CA LEU A 133 -0.94 6.45 -1.39
C LEU A 133 0.47 6.68 -1.96
N SER A 134 1.39 7.20 -1.15
CA SER A 134 2.73 7.58 -1.60
C SER A 134 3.77 6.48 -1.45
N TYR A 135 3.73 5.78 -0.31
CA TYR A 135 4.80 4.90 0.09
C TYR A 135 4.23 3.69 0.78
N VAL A 136 4.82 2.56 0.47
CA VAL A 136 4.37 1.29 0.99
C VAL A 136 5.50 0.27 0.89
N ARG A 137 5.37 -0.75 1.73
CA ARG A 137 6.25 -1.91 1.75
C ARG A 137 5.48 -3.14 1.36
N VAL A 138 6.18 -4.10 0.78
CA VAL A 138 5.66 -5.46 0.59
C VAL A 138 6.38 -6.34 1.59
N ALA A 139 5.64 -6.85 2.56
CA ALA A 139 6.14 -7.91 3.43
C ALA A 139 6.34 -9.17 2.58
N GLY A 140 7.44 -9.89 2.80
CA GLY A 140 7.77 -11.12 2.04
C GLY A 140 9.22 -11.55 2.28
N HIS A 141 9.64 -12.74 1.86
CA HIS A 141 11.05 -13.13 2.07
C HIS A 141 11.99 -12.30 1.18
N GLN A 142 12.77 -11.39 1.78
CA GLN A 142 13.96 -10.70 1.22
C GLN A 142 13.85 -9.94 -0.13
N LEU A 143 12.69 -9.90 -0.80
CA LEU A 143 12.65 -9.52 -2.23
C LEU A 143 12.32 -8.05 -2.52
N PHE A 144 11.86 -7.26 -1.55
CA PHE A 144 11.18 -6.00 -1.89
C PHE A 144 11.94 -4.73 -1.50
N GLY A 145 12.64 -4.66 -0.36
CA GLY A 145 13.44 -3.47 0.03
C GLY A 145 13.83 -3.45 1.51
N ASP A 146 14.59 -2.43 1.93
CA ASP A 146 15.30 -2.40 3.22
C ASP A 146 14.41 -2.29 4.47
N GLY A 147 13.17 -1.80 4.36
CA GLY A 147 12.30 -1.67 5.53
C GLY A 147 11.30 -2.82 5.73
N ASN A 148 11.52 -3.95 5.07
CA ASN A 148 10.79 -5.17 5.34
C ASN A 148 11.15 -5.72 6.73
N ILE A 149 10.14 -5.99 7.56
CA ILE A 149 10.35 -6.48 8.92
C ILE A 149 10.36 -8.00 8.88
N GLU A 150 11.48 -8.58 9.28
CA GLU A 150 11.64 -10.03 9.43
C GLU A 150 10.57 -10.59 10.37
N GLY A 151 9.94 -11.70 10.00
CA GLY A 151 8.84 -12.28 10.77
C GLY A 151 7.46 -11.69 10.48
N SER A 152 7.33 -10.59 9.73
CA SER A 152 6.02 -9.94 9.53
C SER A 152 4.99 -10.81 8.82
N ILE A 153 5.42 -11.72 7.95
CA ILE A 153 4.54 -12.70 7.29
C ILE A 153 4.10 -13.76 8.30
N GLU A 154 5.04 -14.31 9.05
CA GLU A 154 4.82 -15.42 9.99
C GLU A 154 3.89 -15.01 11.14
N HIS A 155 4.04 -13.78 11.64
CA HIS A 155 3.22 -13.27 12.75
C HIS A 155 1.94 -12.56 12.27
N PHE A 156 1.68 -12.47 10.95
CA PHE A 156 0.52 -11.72 10.44
C PHE A 156 -0.79 -12.26 11.03
N GLY A 157 -0.96 -13.59 11.05
CA GLY A 157 -2.18 -14.21 11.57
C GLY A 157 -2.42 -13.97 13.06
N GLU A 158 -1.35 -13.90 13.85
CA GLU A 158 -1.42 -13.64 15.29
C GLU A 158 -1.71 -12.15 15.59
N GLN A 159 -1.31 -11.25 14.71
CA GLN A 159 -1.37 -9.80 14.94
C GLN A 159 -2.54 -9.10 14.25
N HIS A 160 -3.02 -9.65 13.13
CA HIS A 160 -4.12 -9.06 12.37
C HIS A 160 -5.44 -9.23 13.12
N LEU A 161 -6.17 -8.13 13.27
CA LEU A 161 -7.49 -8.13 13.87
C LEU A 161 -8.55 -8.05 12.77
N CYS A 162 -9.23 -9.17 12.51
CA CYS A 162 -10.33 -9.20 11.55
C CYS A 162 -11.40 -8.17 11.89
N ASN A 163 -11.80 -7.38 10.91
CA ASN A 163 -12.81 -6.33 11.05
C ASN A 163 -14.08 -6.67 10.26
N ALA A 164 -15.04 -5.73 10.19
CA ALA A 164 -16.32 -5.93 9.51
C ALA A 164 -16.15 -6.29 8.03
N TRP A 165 -15.13 -5.76 7.36
CA TRP A 165 -14.81 -6.09 5.98
C TRP A 165 -14.32 -7.52 5.81
N CYS A 166 -13.42 -8.00 6.69
CA CYS A 166 -12.94 -9.38 6.66
C CYS A 166 -14.10 -10.39 6.77
N LYS A 167 -15.06 -10.09 7.65
CA LYS A 167 -16.27 -10.91 7.86
C LYS A 167 -17.21 -10.85 6.66
N TRP A 168 -17.50 -9.64 6.16
CA TRP A 168 -18.37 -9.46 4.99
C TRP A 168 -17.79 -10.11 3.73
N PHE A 169 -16.47 -10.10 3.58
CA PHE A 169 -15.78 -10.77 2.48
C PHE A 169 -15.61 -12.28 2.68
N GLU A 170 -16.03 -12.81 3.84
CA GLU A 170 -15.92 -14.22 4.21
C GLU A 170 -14.47 -14.75 4.14
N LEU A 171 -13.51 -13.94 4.59
CA LEU A 171 -12.12 -14.38 4.73
C LEU A 171 -12.00 -15.41 5.87
N PRO A 172 -11.11 -16.41 5.75
CA PRO A 172 -10.87 -17.35 6.83
C PRO A 172 -10.33 -16.61 8.07
N GLU A 173 -10.63 -17.16 9.24
CA GLU A 173 -9.91 -16.74 10.45
C GLU A 173 -8.44 -17.15 10.32
N LEU A 174 -7.55 -16.28 10.81
CA LEU A 174 -6.10 -16.44 10.73
C LEU A 174 -5.51 -17.14 11.94
#